data_AF-A0A846NJC0-F1
#
_entry.id   AF-A0A846NJC0-F1
#
_cell.length_a   1.000
_cell.length_b   1.000
_cell.length_c   1.000
_cell.angle_alpha   90.00
_cell.angle_beta   90.00
_cell.angle_gamma   90.00
#
_symmetry.space_group_name_H-M   'P 1'
#
loop_
_entity.id
_entity.type
_entity.pdbx_description
1 polymer ?
#
loop_
_entity_poly.entity_id
_entity_poly.type
_entity_poly.pdbx_seq_one_letter_code
_entity_poly.pdbx_strand_id
1 'polypeptide(L)'
;MKSLSGKTSNIMIFLVILIVFILILKQAEIVIAQNESNITGYMISNVSSNETGNFSLWNETFSYNLTSNISINENLENTSNETTNETIIPNETSNETSIEPEIPVEELVFDINLIYPEKITRGEIITVKASVINIDSLTARNVVLGWKIQDGFEIISENEKEFCGILEPNNACVSEINLKTDVSTVLGLNEIKVVVSYEV
;
A
#
# COMPACT_ATOMS: atom_id res chain seq x y z
N MET A 1 -44.77 -63.70 -6.59
CA MET A 1 -44.79 -62.33 -6.04
C MET A 1 -43.47 -62.09 -5.31
N LYS A 2 -42.52 -61.35 -5.90
CA LYS A 2 -41.24 -60.99 -5.26
C LYS A 2 -41.40 -59.66 -4.53
N SER A 3 -41.17 -59.69 -3.23
CA SER A 3 -41.29 -58.56 -2.31
C SER A 3 -40.31 -57.43 -2.68
N LEU A 4 -40.85 -56.25 -2.98
CA LEU A 4 -40.09 -55.02 -3.30
C LEU A 4 -39.76 -54.18 -2.05
N SER A 5 -39.93 -54.73 -0.84
CA SER A 5 -39.89 -53.98 0.43
C SER A 5 -38.50 -53.46 0.85
N GLY A 6 -37.41 -53.84 0.16
CA GLY A 6 -36.04 -53.48 0.57
C GLY A 6 -35.46 -52.19 -0.02
N LYS A 7 -36.02 -51.67 -1.14
CA LYS A 7 -35.39 -50.54 -1.87
C LYS A 7 -35.75 -49.17 -1.30
N THR A 8 -36.91 -49.03 -0.68
CA THR A 8 -37.38 -47.73 -0.13
C THR A 8 -36.64 -47.34 1.15
N SER A 9 -36.15 -48.32 1.92
CA SER A 9 -35.43 -48.08 3.17
C SER A 9 -34.06 -47.42 2.95
N ASN A 10 -33.31 -47.85 1.93
CA ASN A 10 -31.98 -47.29 1.65
C ASN A 10 -32.03 -45.85 1.11
N ILE A 11 -33.10 -45.49 0.40
CA ILE A 11 -33.28 -44.12 -0.13
C ILE A 11 -33.57 -43.14 1.01
N MET A 12 -34.38 -43.55 1.99
CA MET A 12 -34.67 -42.73 3.17
C MET A 12 -33.41 -42.48 4.01
N ILE A 13 -32.56 -43.49 4.18
CA ILE A 13 -31.29 -43.34 4.93
C ILE A 13 -30.37 -42.35 4.23
N PHE A 14 -30.25 -42.41 2.90
CA PHE A 14 -29.40 -41.51 2.13
C PHE A 14 -29.89 -40.06 2.20
N LEU A 15 -31.20 -39.83 2.15
CA LEU A 15 -31.80 -38.50 2.30
C LEU A 15 -31.54 -37.89 3.68
N VAL A 16 -31.63 -38.69 4.75
CA VAL A 16 -31.34 -38.23 6.11
C VAL A 16 -29.86 -37.84 6.26
N ILE A 17 -28.94 -38.66 5.74
CA ILE A 17 -27.50 -38.36 5.79
C ILE A 17 -27.18 -37.08 5.02
N LEU A 18 -27.78 -36.88 3.84
CA LEU A 18 -27.58 -35.68 3.03
C LEU A 18 -28.05 -34.41 3.75
N ILE A 19 -29.21 -34.46 4.42
CA ILE A 19 -29.74 -33.32 5.19
C ILE A 19 -28.82 -32.97 6.37
N VAL A 20 -28.33 -33.99 7.10
CA VAL A 20 -27.39 -33.77 8.21
C VAL A 20 -26.08 -33.16 7.70
N PHE A 21 -25.57 -33.61 6.55
CA PHE A 21 -24.35 -33.08 5.96
C PHE A 21 -24.50 -31.60 5.55
N ILE A 22 -25.63 -31.21 4.95
CA ILE A 22 -25.93 -29.81 4.61
C ILE A 22 -26.02 -28.94 5.87
N LEU A 23 -26.59 -29.46 6.96
CA LEU A 23 -26.68 -28.73 8.23
C LEU A 23 -25.30 -28.53 8.89
N ILE A 24 -24.37 -29.47 8.73
CA ILE A 24 -23.00 -29.34 9.23
C ILE A 24 -22.24 -28.27 8.43
N LEU A 25 -22.38 -28.26 7.11
CA LEU A 25 -21.71 -27.26 6.25
C LEU A 25 -22.15 -25.82 6.57
N LYS A 26 -23.43 -25.60 6.91
CA LYS A 26 -23.92 -24.26 7.29
C LYS A 26 -23.32 -23.73 8.60
N GLN A 27 -22.86 -24.59 9.51
CA GLN A 27 -22.22 -24.14 10.75
C GLN A 27 -20.73 -23.77 10.56
N ALA A 28 -20.11 -24.21 9.46
CA ALA A 28 -18.71 -23.91 9.17
C ALA A 28 -18.50 -22.47 8.65
N GLU A 29 -19.53 -21.79 8.15
CA GLU A 29 -19.43 -20.42 7.62
C GLU A 29 -19.54 -19.32 8.70
N ILE A 30 -19.77 -19.66 9.98
CA ILE A 30 -20.06 -18.68 11.05
C ILE A 30 -18.86 -18.40 11.98
N VAL A 31 -17.66 -18.91 11.68
CA VAL A 31 -16.46 -18.73 12.53
C VAL A 31 -15.32 -18.01 11.81
N ILE A 32 -15.63 -16.99 11.02
CA ILE A 32 -14.62 -16.03 10.53
C ILE A 32 -15.23 -14.61 10.53
N ALA A 33 -15.54 -14.08 11.71
CA ALA A 33 -15.99 -12.69 11.80
C ALA A 33 -15.75 -12.05 13.16
N GLN A 34 -14.61 -12.30 13.83
CA GLN A 34 -14.18 -11.45 14.96
C GLN A 34 -12.66 -11.46 15.12
N ASN A 35 -11.96 -10.57 14.40
CA ASN A 35 -10.77 -9.93 14.95
C ASN A 35 -10.41 -8.65 14.17
N GLU A 36 -11.34 -7.70 14.08
CA GLU A 36 -10.96 -6.30 13.82
C GLU A 36 -10.44 -5.73 15.14
N SER A 37 -9.14 -5.90 15.40
CA SER A 37 -8.49 -5.12 16.43
C SER A 37 -8.43 -3.68 15.93
N ASN A 38 -9.23 -2.80 16.54
CA ASN A 38 -9.04 -1.35 16.46
C ASN A 38 -7.62 -1.02 16.92
N ILE A 39 -6.68 -0.94 15.98
CA ILE A 39 -5.38 -0.32 16.21
C ILE A 39 -5.66 1.17 16.16
N THR A 40 -5.89 1.76 17.32
CA THR A 40 -5.90 3.21 17.49
C THR A 40 -4.51 3.71 17.10
N GLY A 41 -4.39 4.37 15.95
CA GLY A 41 -3.16 5.01 15.53
C GLY A 41 -2.70 6.00 16.59
N TYR A 42 -1.55 5.74 17.20
CA TYR A 42 -0.94 6.66 18.14
C TYR A 42 -0.29 7.79 17.33
N MET A 43 -0.84 9.00 17.43
CA MET A 43 -0.23 10.20 16.87
C MET A 43 1.05 10.51 17.65
N ILE A 44 2.22 10.38 17.01
CA ILE A 44 3.46 10.95 17.53
C ILE A 44 3.40 12.45 17.23
N SER A 45 2.82 13.21 18.15
CA SER A 45 2.79 14.67 18.07
C SER A 45 4.20 15.23 18.28
N ASN A 46 4.73 15.87 17.23
CA ASN A 46 5.89 16.76 17.18
C ASN A 46 7.05 16.43 18.12
N VAL A 47 8.14 15.88 17.56
CA VAL A 47 9.40 15.87 18.27
C VAL A 47 10.58 16.40 17.47
N SER A 48 11.31 17.25 18.18
CA SER A 48 12.61 17.82 17.89
C SER A 48 13.59 16.83 17.26
N SER A 49 14.47 17.35 16.42
CA SER A 49 15.53 16.62 15.69
C SER A 49 16.29 15.63 16.57
N ASN A 50 16.38 14.38 16.07
CA ASN A 50 17.06 13.20 16.60
C ASN A 50 16.52 12.62 17.92
N GLU A 51 15.42 11.86 17.83
CA GLU A 51 15.00 10.96 18.89
C GLU A 51 15.22 9.49 18.54
N THR A 52 15.67 8.73 19.53
CA THR A 52 15.72 7.28 19.51
C THR A 52 14.62 6.78 20.45
N GLY A 53 13.67 6.03 19.91
CA GLY A 53 12.50 5.56 20.65
C GLY A 53 12.42 4.04 20.64
N ASN A 54 11.95 3.46 21.74
CA ASN A 54 11.56 2.06 21.81
C ASN A 54 10.05 2.00 22.06
N PHE A 55 9.33 1.19 21.28
CA PHE A 55 7.95 0.86 21.60
C PHE A 55 7.77 -0.66 21.64
N SER A 56 6.87 -1.11 22.50
CA SER A 56 6.61 -2.53 22.70
C SER A 56 5.23 -2.88 22.15
N LEU A 57 5.19 -3.83 21.22
CA LEU A 57 3.97 -4.37 20.65
C LEU A 57 4.01 -5.90 20.82
N TRP A 58 2.97 -6.50 21.42
CA TRP A 58 2.87 -7.96 21.61
C TRP A 58 4.10 -8.60 22.30
N ASN A 59 4.67 -7.95 23.32
CA ASN A 59 5.90 -8.36 24.04
C ASN A 59 7.20 -8.31 23.20
N GLU A 60 7.16 -7.78 21.99
CA GLU A 60 8.36 -7.50 21.19
C GLU A 60 8.70 -6.01 21.28
N THR A 61 9.98 -5.68 21.47
CA THR A 61 10.45 -4.29 21.58
C THR A 61 11.14 -3.90 20.29
N PHE A 62 10.58 -2.92 19.59
CA PHE A 62 11.14 -2.36 18.36
C PHE A 62 11.88 -1.06 18.69
N SER A 63 13.08 -0.90 18.17
CA SER A 63 13.91 0.29 18.33
C SER A 63 14.04 0.99 16.98
N TYR A 64 13.79 2.31 16.95
CA TYR A 64 13.97 3.12 15.75
C TYR A 64 14.86 4.33 16.04
N ASN A 65 15.56 4.78 15.00
CA ASN A 65 16.42 5.96 15.02
C ASN A 65 16.02 6.85 13.85
N LEU A 66 15.45 8.02 14.15
CA LEU A 66 15.00 8.98 13.15
C LEU A 66 16.05 10.08 12.99
N THR A 67 16.66 10.21 11.81
CA THR A 67 17.61 11.30 11.49
C THR A 67 17.00 12.18 10.41
N SER A 68 16.68 13.44 10.73
CA SER A 68 16.25 14.43 9.74
C SER A 68 17.37 15.45 9.49
N ASN A 69 17.87 15.52 8.26
CA ASN A 69 18.80 16.56 7.81
C ASN A 69 18.02 17.61 7.01
N ILE A 70 17.49 18.63 7.70
CA ILE A 70 16.84 19.77 7.05
C ILE A 70 17.89 20.88 6.89
N SER A 71 18.26 21.18 5.64
CA SER A 71 19.11 22.31 5.24
C SER A 71 18.22 23.35 4.55
N ILE A 72 17.74 24.34 5.29
CA ILE A 72 17.01 25.49 4.74
C ILE A 72 18.03 26.57 4.38
N ASN A 73 18.09 26.94 3.10
CA ASN A 73 18.89 28.07 2.62
C ASN A 73 17.92 29.18 2.19
N GLU A 74 17.63 30.12 3.10
CA GLU A 74 16.86 31.33 2.80
C GLU A 74 17.77 32.40 2.20
N ASN A 75 17.57 32.78 0.94
CA ASN A 75 17.89 34.14 0.50
C ASN A 75 17.06 34.52 -0.75
N LEU A 76 16.09 35.42 -0.59
CA LEU A 76 15.49 36.15 -1.70
C LEU A 76 15.22 37.60 -1.27
N GLU A 77 16.21 38.47 -1.53
CA GLU A 77 16.04 39.92 -1.53
C GLU A 77 15.27 40.34 -2.79
N ASN A 78 14.03 40.80 -2.62
CA ASN A 78 13.30 41.52 -3.65
C ASN A 78 13.76 42.98 -3.69
N THR A 79 14.46 43.39 -4.76
CA THR A 79 14.54 44.80 -5.17
C THR A 79 13.96 44.93 -6.57
N SER A 80 12.73 45.44 -6.65
CA SER A 80 12.11 45.87 -7.90
C SER A 80 12.17 47.40 -7.98
N ASN A 81 12.87 47.92 -8.98
CA ASN A 81 12.73 49.28 -9.48
C ASN A 81 12.52 49.17 -11.00
N GLU A 82 11.30 49.41 -11.46
CA GLU A 82 10.98 49.77 -12.84
C GLU A 82 10.54 51.25 -12.86
N THR A 83 10.59 52.05 -13.92
CA THR A 83 11.29 52.19 -15.22
C THR A 83 10.73 53.53 -15.76
N THR A 84 11.42 54.26 -16.63
CA THR A 84 10.86 54.84 -17.90
C THR A 84 11.96 55.64 -18.61
N ASN A 85 12.38 55.21 -19.79
CA ASN A 85 12.43 56.04 -21.00
C ASN A 85 12.74 55.17 -22.23
N GLU A 86 11.91 55.36 -23.25
CA GLU A 86 11.93 54.73 -24.58
C GLU A 86 13.22 55.04 -25.36
N THR A 87 13.63 54.15 -26.30
CA THR A 87 14.13 54.49 -27.66
C THR A 87 14.44 53.22 -28.50
N ILE A 88 13.67 53.05 -29.58
CA ILE A 88 13.99 52.64 -30.98
C ILE A 88 14.89 51.41 -31.27
N ILE A 89 14.31 50.51 -32.07
CA ILE A 89 14.79 49.24 -32.68
C ILE A 89 16.03 49.43 -33.59
N PRO A 90 16.92 48.42 -33.67
CA PRO A 90 17.11 47.73 -34.94
C PRO A 90 17.10 46.19 -34.84
N ASN A 91 16.63 45.61 -35.94
CA ASN A 91 16.39 44.20 -36.22
C ASN A 91 17.66 43.35 -36.14
N GLU A 92 17.84 42.55 -35.08
CA GLU A 92 18.75 41.41 -35.06
C GLU A 92 17.93 40.12 -34.91
N THR A 93 18.14 39.18 -35.83
CA THR A 93 17.62 37.81 -35.76
C THR A 93 18.38 37.08 -34.65
N SER A 94 17.95 37.31 -33.40
CA SER A 94 18.35 36.54 -32.25
C SER A 94 17.63 35.18 -32.33
N ASN A 95 18.39 34.10 -32.50
CA ASN A 95 17.91 32.78 -32.14
C ASN A 95 17.82 32.74 -30.61
N GLU A 96 16.77 33.36 -30.05
CA GLU A 96 16.36 33.12 -28.68
C GLU A 96 15.99 31.64 -28.60
N THR A 97 16.93 30.85 -28.08
CA THR A 97 16.60 29.57 -27.49
C THR A 97 15.72 29.93 -26.31
N SER A 98 14.40 29.88 -26.52
CA SER A 98 13.39 30.00 -25.48
C SER A 98 13.71 28.94 -24.44
N ILE A 99 14.38 29.34 -23.36
CA ILE A 99 14.56 28.50 -22.18
C ILE A 99 13.18 28.45 -21.56
N GLU A 100 12.42 27.41 -21.91
CA GLU A 100 11.15 27.12 -21.26
C GLU A 100 11.44 26.97 -19.75
N PRO A 101 10.84 27.79 -18.88
CA PRO A 101 11.09 27.69 -17.45
C PRO A 101 10.58 26.33 -16.98
N GLU A 102 11.49 25.43 -16.60
CA GLU A 102 11.15 24.21 -15.88
C GLU A 102 10.55 24.61 -14.54
N ILE A 103 9.22 24.58 -14.46
CA ILE A 103 8.51 24.75 -13.20
C ILE A 103 8.92 23.56 -12.32
N PRO A 104 9.43 23.80 -11.09
CA PRO A 104 9.80 22.72 -10.20
C PRO A 104 8.56 21.87 -9.91
N VAL A 105 8.61 20.60 -10.30
CA VAL A 105 7.58 19.62 -9.96
C VAL A 105 7.72 19.32 -8.47
N GLU A 106 6.73 19.73 -7.69
CA GLU A 106 6.70 19.45 -6.27
C GLU A 106 6.34 17.97 -6.06
N GLU A 107 7.30 17.19 -5.53
CA GLU A 107 7.11 15.77 -5.23
C GLU A 107 6.61 15.60 -3.80
N LEU A 108 5.52 14.84 -3.62
CA LEU A 108 5.02 14.49 -2.29
C LEU A 108 5.89 13.43 -1.63
N VAL A 109 6.06 13.55 -0.32
CA VAL A 109 6.76 12.55 0.50
C VAL A 109 5.75 11.59 1.16
N PHE A 110 5.94 10.29 0.94
CA PHE A 110 5.18 9.23 1.59
C PHE A 110 6.08 8.38 2.51
N ASP A 111 5.55 7.98 3.66
CA ASP A 111 6.12 6.90 4.46
C ASP A 111 5.47 5.57 4.04
N ILE A 112 6.29 4.57 3.74
CA ILE A 112 5.85 3.28 3.20
C ILE A 112 6.35 2.17 4.10
N ASN A 113 5.40 1.46 4.72
CA ASN A 113 5.69 0.30 5.54
C ASN A 113 5.21 -0.97 4.84
N LEU A 114 6.08 -1.98 4.77
CA LEU A 114 5.78 -3.28 4.19
C LEU A 114 5.82 -4.36 5.28
N ILE A 115 4.72 -5.10 5.41
CA ILE A 115 4.57 -6.22 6.34
C ILE A 115 4.54 -7.52 5.52
N TYR A 116 5.48 -8.40 5.81
CA TYR A 116 5.67 -9.69 5.14
C TYR A 116 6.23 -10.72 6.14
N PRO A 117 6.07 -12.03 5.89
CA PRO A 117 6.63 -13.05 6.78
C PRO A 117 8.17 -13.03 6.73
N GLU A 118 8.82 -13.32 7.86
CA GLU A 118 10.29 -13.38 7.98
C GLU A 118 10.92 -14.37 6.98
N LYS A 119 10.19 -15.45 6.66
CA LYS A 119 10.62 -16.50 5.74
C LYS A 119 9.48 -16.88 4.79
N ILE A 120 9.85 -17.10 3.54
CA ILE A 120 8.95 -17.56 2.48
C ILE A 120 9.46 -18.92 1.99
N THR A 121 8.61 -19.95 2.02
CA THR A 121 8.94 -21.27 1.49
C THR A 121 8.18 -21.52 0.19
N ARG A 122 8.81 -22.20 -0.77
CA ARG A 122 8.14 -22.60 -2.02
C ARG A 122 6.92 -23.48 -1.74
N GLY A 123 5.85 -23.26 -2.49
CA GLY A 123 4.59 -24.00 -2.38
C GLY A 123 3.63 -23.38 -1.37
N GLU A 124 3.99 -22.26 -0.73
CA GLU A 124 3.15 -21.57 0.23
C GLU A 124 2.41 -20.40 -0.42
N ILE A 125 1.26 -20.08 0.16
CA ILE A 125 0.55 -18.82 -0.05
C ILE A 125 0.91 -17.91 1.13
N ILE A 126 1.43 -16.73 0.82
CA ILE A 126 1.80 -15.71 1.80
C ILE A 126 0.95 -14.47 1.62
N THR A 127 0.69 -13.76 2.71
CA THR A 127 0.02 -12.45 2.68
C THR A 127 1.07 -11.36 2.86
N VAL A 128 1.01 -10.34 2.01
CA VAL A 128 1.87 -9.16 2.09
C VAL A 128 0.97 -7.93 2.18
N LYS A 129 1.30 -7.03 3.12
CA LYS A 129 0.54 -5.79 3.32
C LYS A 129 1.45 -4.58 3.19
N ALA A 130 0.97 -3.54 2.55
CA ALA A 130 1.62 -2.25 2.48
C ALA A 130 0.74 -1.19 3.14
N SER A 131 1.33 -0.33 3.96
CA SER A 131 0.71 0.88 4.48
C SER A 131 1.47 2.08 3.94
N VAL A 132 0.76 2.99 3.29
CA VAL A 132 1.31 4.23 2.73
C VAL A 132 0.68 5.40 3.45
N ILE A 133 1.51 6.24 4.05
CA ILE A 133 1.09 7.42 4.81
C ILE A 133 1.58 8.66 4.08
N ASN A 134 0.69 9.61 3.81
CA ASN A 134 1.11 10.92 3.33
C ASN A 134 1.73 11.69 4.51
N ILE A 135 3.06 11.85 4.52
CA ILE A 135 3.76 12.60 5.58
C ILE A 135 4.05 14.04 5.17
N ASP A 136 3.61 14.43 3.97
CA ASP A 136 3.71 15.78 3.46
C ASP A 136 2.59 16.68 4.03
N SER A 137 2.74 17.99 3.82
CA SER A 137 1.74 19.01 4.13
C SER A 137 0.67 19.18 3.05
N LEU A 138 0.94 18.69 1.84
CA LEU A 138 0.04 18.77 0.70
C LEU A 138 -0.88 17.54 0.61
N THR A 139 -2.05 17.69 -0.02
CA THR A 139 -3.00 16.60 -0.23
C THR A 139 -2.71 15.85 -1.53
N ALA A 140 -2.55 14.53 -1.46
CA ALA A 140 -2.47 13.68 -2.64
C ALA A 140 -3.87 13.34 -3.17
N ARG A 141 -4.07 13.37 -4.49
CA ARG A 141 -5.32 13.00 -5.17
C ARG A 141 -5.11 11.81 -6.08
N ASN A 142 -6.21 11.11 -6.39
CA ASN A 142 -6.21 9.94 -7.27
C ASN A 142 -5.13 8.91 -6.91
N VAL A 143 -4.92 8.72 -5.60
CA VAL A 143 -3.87 7.85 -5.08
C VAL A 143 -4.22 6.40 -5.38
N VAL A 144 -3.29 5.70 -6.03
CA VAL A 144 -3.39 4.27 -6.36
C VAL A 144 -2.13 3.57 -5.89
N LEU A 145 -2.31 2.55 -5.06
CA LEU A 145 -1.24 1.62 -4.69
C LEU A 145 -1.22 0.47 -5.68
N GLY A 146 -0.03 0.10 -6.14
CA GLY A 146 0.19 -1.05 -6.99
C GLY A 146 1.37 -1.87 -6.52
N TRP A 147 1.44 -3.10 -6.99
CA TRP A 147 2.48 -4.05 -6.62
C TRP A 147 3.35 -4.39 -7.82
N LYS A 148 4.67 -4.36 -7.62
CA LYS A 148 5.63 -4.87 -8.59
C LYS A 148 6.43 -5.98 -7.96
N ILE A 149 6.24 -7.17 -8.52
CA ILE A 149 6.74 -8.42 -7.96
C ILE A 149 7.62 -9.08 -9.02
N GLN A 150 8.71 -9.66 -8.55
CA GLN A 150 9.62 -10.40 -9.41
C GLN A 150 9.01 -11.72 -9.92
N ASP A 151 9.62 -12.24 -10.98
CA ASP A 151 9.21 -13.51 -11.58
C ASP A 151 9.23 -14.67 -10.58
N GLY A 152 8.27 -15.57 -10.75
CA GLY A 152 8.11 -16.77 -9.93
C GLY A 152 7.21 -16.58 -8.71
N PHE A 153 6.71 -15.38 -8.45
CA PHE A 153 5.57 -15.16 -7.55
C PHE A 153 4.30 -14.95 -8.40
N GLU A 154 3.19 -15.50 -7.94
CA GLU A 154 1.88 -15.33 -8.57
C GLU A 154 0.95 -14.57 -7.60
N ILE A 155 0.42 -13.43 -8.03
CA ILE A 155 -0.63 -12.74 -7.26
C ILE A 155 -1.93 -13.51 -7.46
N ILE A 156 -2.50 -14.00 -6.36
CA ILE A 156 -3.77 -14.74 -6.35
C ILE A 156 -4.93 -13.95 -5.74
N SER A 157 -4.67 -12.75 -5.24
CA SER A 157 -5.71 -11.79 -4.82
C SER A 157 -6.31 -11.09 -6.03
N GLU A 158 -7.61 -10.79 -5.99
CA GLU A 158 -8.32 -10.12 -7.08
C GLU A 158 -7.87 -8.66 -7.31
N ASN A 159 -7.26 -8.04 -6.28
CA ASN A 159 -6.87 -6.63 -6.30
C ASN A 159 -5.34 -6.47 -6.34
N GLU A 160 -4.74 -6.44 -7.53
CA GLU A 160 -3.33 -6.05 -7.72
C GLU A 160 -3.09 -4.55 -7.51
N LYS A 161 -4.18 -3.78 -7.42
CA LYS A 161 -4.17 -2.34 -7.20
C LYS A 161 -5.22 -1.97 -6.17
N GLU A 162 -4.89 -1.02 -5.31
CA GLU A 162 -5.80 -0.45 -4.33
C GLU A 162 -6.03 1.03 -4.63
N PHE A 163 -7.30 1.44 -4.74
CA PHE A 163 -7.66 2.84 -4.99
C PHE A 163 -7.93 3.55 -3.66
N CYS A 164 -7.02 4.44 -3.28
CA CYS A 164 -7.10 5.20 -2.03
C CYS A 164 -7.85 6.53 -2.18
N GLY A 165 -8.05 7.01 -3.42
CA GLY A 165 -8.72 8.28 -3.67
C GLY A 165 -7.88 9.48 -3.23
N ILE A 166 -8.31 10.18 -2.18
CA ILE A 166 -7.63 11.38 -1.66
C ILE A 166 -6.91 11.02 -0.37
N LEU A 167 -5.62 11.32 -0.29
CA LEU A 167 -4.80 11.09 0.90
C LEU A 167 -4.35 12.44 1.49
N GLU A 168 -5.07 12.90 2.50
CA GLU A 168 -4.74 14.12 3.24
C GLU A 168 -3.45 13.95 4.07
N PRO A 169 -2.82 15.05 4.52
CA PRO A 169 -1.67 14.99 5.42
C PRO A 169 -1.92 14.10 6.64
N ASN A 170 -0.99 13.19 6.89
CA ASN A 170 -1.00 12.18 7.95
C ASN A 170 -2.08 11.09 7.83
N ASN A 171 -2.80 11.01 6.71
CA ASN A 171 -3.71 9.89 6.46
C ASN A 171 -2.97 8.72 5.80
N ALA A 172 -3.48 7.51 6.06
CA ALA A 172 -2.90 6.26 5.61
C ALA A 172 -3.85 5.51 4.67
N CYS A 173 -3.29 4.79 3.71
CA CYS A 173 -3.97 3.82 2.88
C CYS A 173 -3.25 2.48 2.97
N VAL A 174 -4.02 1.39 3.01
CA VAL A 174 -3.47 0.03 3.14
C VAL A 174 -3.87 -0.79 1.94
N SER A 175 -2.91 -1.52 1.37
CA SER A 175 -3.14 -2.53 0.34
C SER A 175 -2.64 -3.88 0.82
N GLU A 176 -3.37 -4.94 0.49
CA GLU A 176 -3.04 -6.31 0.87
C GLU A 176 -3.15 -7.22 -0.34
N ILE A 177 -2.15 -8.08 -0.54
CA ILE A 177 -2.15 -9.09 -1.58
C ILE A 177 -1.78 -10.46 -1.03
N ASN A 178 -2.27 -11.50 -1.72
CA ASN A 178 -1.87 -12.88 -1.48
C ASN A 178 -0.97 -13.34 -2.62
N LEU A 179 0.20 -13.86 -2.27
CA LEU A 179 1.20 -14.36 -3.21
C LEU A 179 1.34 -15.86 -3.06
N LYS A 180 1.21 -16.56 -4.18
CA LYS A 180 1.55 -17.97 -4.28
C LYS A 180 2.97 -18.13 -4.78
N THR A 181 3.72 -19.00 -4.11
CA THR A 181 5.07 -19.38 -4.50
C THR A 181 5.09 -20.82 -5.00
N ASP A 182 5.86 -21.07 -6.04
CA ASP A 182 5.91 -22.36 -6.73
C ASP A 182 7.35 -22.85 -6.90
N VAL A 183 7.53 -23.96 -7.61
CA VAL A 183 8.85 -24.51 -7.95
C VAL A 183 9.71 -23.56 -8.81
N SER A 184 9.06 -22.64 -9.53
CA SER A 184 9.69 -21.61 -10.35
C SER A 184 10.19 -20.41 -9.54
N THR A 185 9.75 -20.24 -8.28
CA THR A 185 10.19 -19.13 -7.44
C THR A 185 11.69 -19.23 -7.16
N VAL A 186 12.44 -18.17 -7.46
CA VAL A 186 13.87 -18.10 -7.20
C VAL A 186 14.14 -18.17 -5.69
N LEU A 187 15.14 -18.96 -5.29
CA LEU A 187 15.57 -19.03 -3.88
C LEU A 187 16.60 -17.95 -3.60
N GLY A 188 16.56 -17.39 -2.40
CA GLY A 188 17.50 -16.37 -1.94
C GLY A 188 16.85 -15.00 -1.83
N LEU A 189 17.59 -13.95 -2.20
CA LEU A 189 17.11 -12.58 -2.15
C LEU A 189 16.11 -12.34 -3.25
N ASN A 190 14.91 -11.93 -2.83
CA ASN A 190 13.80 -11.61 -3.70
C ASN A 190 13.28 -10.20 -3.36
N GLU A 191 12.77 -9.48 -4.35
CA GLU A 191 12.32 -8.08 -4.21
C GLU A 191 10.81 -7.95 -4.43
N ILE A 192 10.12 -7.29 -3.50
CA ILE A 192 8.72 -6.90 -3.60
C ILE A 192 8.67 -5.37 -3.49
N LYS A 193 8.03 -4.70 -4.45
CA LYS A 193 7.89 -3.24 -4.46
C LYS A 193 6.43 -2.82 -4.39
N VAL A 194 6.21 -1.76 -3.64
CA VAL A 194 4.97 -0.99 -3.66
C VAL A 194 5.21 0.22 -4.55
N VAL A 195 4.27 0.49 -5.45
CA VAL A 195 4.29 1.64 -6.35
C VAL A 195 3.12 2.52 -5.99
N VAL A 196 3.39 3.79 -5.70
CA VAL A 196 2.36 4.80 -5.41
C VAL A 196 2.24 5.70 -6.64
N SER A 197 1.04 5.79 -7.20
CA SER A 197 0.70 6.75 -8.26
C SER A 197 -0.27 7.77 -7.70
N TYR A 198 -0.08 9.05 -8.00
CA TYR A 198 -0.89 10.14 -7.45
C TYR A 198 -0.84 11.38 -8.36
N GLU A 199 -1.73 12.32 -8.05
CA GLU A 199 -1.75 13.69 -8.56
C GLU A 199 -1.66 14.65 -7.36
N VAL A 200 -1.04 15.81 -7.56
CA VAL A 200 -0.96 16.89 -6.57
C VAL A 200 -2.06 17.92 -6.85
#